data_AF-A0A5N6MW45-F1
#
_entry.id   AF-A0A5N6MW45-F1
#
_cell.length_a   1.000
_cell.length_b   1.000
_cell.length_c   1.000
_cell.angle_alpha   90.00
_cell.angle_beta   90.00
_cell.angle_gamma   90.00
#
_symmetry.space_group_name_H-M   'P 1'
#
loop_
_entity.id
_entity.type
_entity.pdbx_description
1 polymer ?
#
loop_
_entity_poly.entity_id
_entity_poly.type
_entity_poly.pdbx_seq_one_letter_code
_entity_poly.pdbx_strand_id
1 'polypeptide(L)'
;MVSQSNGSPTAPLKFLIYGRTGWIGGLLGKICESKGIDYSYGTGRLESRDTLIADLATVNPTHVFNAAGVTGRPNVDWCESHKVETIRTNVVGTLTLADVCREKGLILINYATGCIFEYDSEHQIGSGVGFKEEDTPNFVGSFYSKTKAMVEELLKNYENVCTLRVRMPISSDLTNPRNFITKISRYEKVVNIPNSMTILDELLPISIEMAKRNLTGIYNFTNPGCVSHNEVLELYREYIDPAFTWKNFNLEEQAKVIIAPRSNNELDTTKLKTEFPELLSIKESLVKFVFEPNRKTPVAA
;
A
#
# COMPACT_ATOMS: atom_id res chain seq x y z
N MET A 1 45.75 20.45 -6.12
CA MET A 1 44.71 20.65 -7.15
C MET A 1 43.45 19.97 -6.63
N VAL A 2 42.45 20.76 -6.24
CA VAL A 2 41.17 20.25 -5.73
C VAL A 2 40.31 19.92 -6.96
N SER A 3 40.07 18.63 -7.20
CA SER A 3 39.17 18.20 -8.27
C SER A 3 37.73 18.47 -7.84
N GLN A 4 37.14 19.53 -8.38
CA GLN A 4 35.69 19.73 -8.33
C GLN A 4 35.03 18.63 -9.16
N SER A 5 34.26 17.76 -8.51
CA SER A 5 33.36 16.83 -9.18
C SER A 5 32.18 17.62 -9.74
N ASN A 6 32.21 17.89 -11.04
CA ASN A 6 31.06 18.40 -11.78
C ASN A 6 29.97 17.31 -11.81
N GLY A 7 29.02 17.39 -10.87
CA GLY A 7 27.79 16.60 -10.94
C GLY A 7 26.98 17.04 -12.16
N SER A 8 26.77 16.14 -13.11
CA SER A 8 25.81 16.36 -14.19
C SER A 8 24.43 16.66 -13.57
N PRO A 9 23.69 17.69 -14.03
CA PRO A 9 22.32 17.90 -13.57
C PRO A 9 21.51 16.64 -13.91
N THR A 10 20.98 15.97 -12.90
CA THR A 10 20.06 14.85 -13.07
C THR A 10 18.88 15.34 -13.90
N ALA A 11 18.56 14.61 -14.98
CA ALA A 11 17.45 14.97 -15.85
C ALA A 11 16.16 15.16 -15.03
N PRO A 12 15.31 16.15 -15.38
CA PRO A 12 14.09 16.42 -14.63
C PRO A 12 13.19 15.18 -14.61
N LEU A 13 12.64 14.87 -13.44
CA LEU A 13 11.76 13.71 -13.25
C LEU A 13 10.42 13.95 -13.94
N LYS A 14 9.90 12.90 -14.58
CA LYS A 14 8.55 12.88 -15.14
C LYS A 14 7.88 11.54 -14.87
N PHE A 15 6.74 11.55 -14.20
CA PHE A 15 6.05 10.33 -13.79
C PHE A 15 4.83 10.01 -14.65
N LEU A 16 4.69 8.74 -15.04
CA LEU A 16 3.44 8.22 -15.59
C LEU A 16 2.72 7.41 -14.50
N ILE A 17 1.50 7.82 -14.14
CA ILE A 17 0.74 7.20 -13.05
C ILE A 17 -0.51 6.51 -13.61
N TYR A 18 -0.65 5.21 -13.35
CA TYR A 18 -1.91 4.48 -13.57
C TYR A 18 -2.73 4.40 -12.29
N GLY A 19 -4.05 4.51 -12.42
CA GLY A 19 -4.98 4.44 -11.28
C GLY A 19 -5.52 5.78 -10.77
N ARG A 20 -5.69 6.79 -11.65
CA ARG A 20 -6.22 8.13 -11.32
C ARG A 20 -7.49 8.13 -10.45
N THR A 21 -8.43 7.22 -10.73
CA THR A 21 -9.70 7.13 -10.00
C THR A 21 -9.60 6.37 -8.68
N GLY A 22 -8.44 5.77 -8.41
CA GLY A 22 -8.11 5.06 -7.18
C GLY A 22 -7.61 6.01 -6.09
N TRP A 23 -7.56 5.49 -4.87
CA TRP A 23 -7.19 6.30 -3.71
C TRP A 23 -5.70 6.66 -3.71
N ILE A 24 -4.81 5.67 -3.84
CA ILE A 24 -3.36 5.90 -3.90
C ILE A 24 -3.00 6.73 -5.13
N GLY A 25 -3.52 6.39 -6.31
CA GLY A 25 -3.22 7.11 -7.55
C GLY A 25 -3.58 8.61 -7.47
N GLY A 26 -4.73 8.94 -6.90
CA GLY A 26 -5.13 10.33 -6.68
C GLY A 26 -4.24 11.07 -5.66
N LEU A 27 -3.78 10.39 -4.60
CA LEU A 27 -2.84 10.97 -3.64
C LEU A 27 -1.46 11.21 -4.27
N LEU A 28 -0.98 10.29 -5.11
CA LEU A 28 0.30 10.46 -5.80
C LEU A 28 0.33 11.70 -6.69
N GLY A 29 -0.75 11.97 -7.46
CA GLY A 29 -0.84 13.20 -8.24
C GLY A 29 -0.74 14.46 -7.39
N LYS A 30 -1.46 14.50 -6.26
CA LYS A 30 -1.37 15.63 -5.31
C LYS A 30 0.03 15.81 -4.71
N ILE A 31 0.74 14.70 -4.44
CA ILE A 31 2.12 14.76 -3.95
C ILE A 31 3.07 15.24 -5.06
N CYS A 32 2.85 14.85 -6.31
CA CYS A 32 3.63 15.36 -7.44
C CYS A 32 3.43 16.87 -7.63
N GLU A 33 2.18 17.34 -7.56
CA GLU A 33 1.83 18.76 -7.61
C GLU A 33 2.53 19.56 -6.50
N SER A 34 2.47 19.08 -5.26
CA SER A 34 3.06 19.79 -4.11
C SER A 34 4.60 19.80 -4.14
N LYS A 35 5.22 18.79 -4.78
CA LYS A 35 6.68 18.69 -4.94
C LYS A 35 7.19 19.28 -6.26
N GLY A 36 6.32 19.79 -7.13
CA GLY A 36 6.70 20.30 -8.45
C GLY A 36 7.29 19.24 -9.39
N ILE A 37 6.84 17.98 -9.27
CA ILE A 37 7.27 16.88 -10.15
C ILE A 37 6.30 16.80 -11.33
N ASP A 38 6.83 16.83 -12.56
CA ASP A 38 6.02 16.64 -13.77
C ASP A 38 5.40 15.24 -13.75
N TYR A 39 4.10 15.16 -14.02
CA TYR A 39 3.41 13.88 -14.03
C TYR A 39 2.24 13.89 -15.02
N SER A 40 1.88 12.70 -15.48
CA SER A 40 0.69 12.47 -16.30
C SER A 40 0.00 11.21 -15.83
N TYR A 41 -1.34 11.20 -15.90
CA TYR A 41 -2.09 9.96 -15.71
C TYR A 41 -2.17 9.20 -17.02
N GLY A 42 -1.87 7.90 -16.98
CA GLY A 42 -2.04 7.02 -18.13
C GLY A 42 -3.52 6.93 -18.54
N THR A 43 -3.76 6.95 -19.85
CA THR A 43 -5.11 6.88 -20.42
C THR A 43 -5.47 5.46 -20.85
N GLY A 44 -4.45 4.63 -21.09
CA GLY A 44 -4.59 3.24 -21.50
C GLY A 44 -5.19 2.33 -20.44
N ARG A 45 -5.77 1.24 -20.91
CA ARG A 45 -6.19 0.11 -20.07
C ARG A 45 -4.98 -0.81 -19.88
N LEU A 46 -4.75 -1.28 -18.66
CA LEU A 46 -3.54 -2.05 -18.36
C LEU A 46 -3.44 -3.34 -19.17
N GLU A 47 -4.57 -3.98 -19.46
CA GLU A 47 -4.62 -5.19 -20.29
C GLU A 47 -4.36 -4.94 -21.79
N SER A 48 -4.24 -3.67 -22.21
CA SER A 48 -4.10 -3.26 -23.61
C SER A 48 -2.69 -2.73 -23.87
N ARG A 49 -1.80 -3.62 -24.33
CA ARG A 49 -0.38 -3.32 -24.58
C ARG A 49 -0.18 -2.08 -25.46
N ASP A 50 -0.90 -1.99 -26.57
CA ASP A 50 -0.75 -0.90 -27.54
C ASP A 50 -1.03 0.47 -26.91
N THR A 51 -2.01 0.53 -26.01
CA THR A 51 -2.33 1.78 -25.31
C THR A 51 -1.28 2.16 -24.28
N LEU A 52 -0.62 1.18 -23.64
CA LEU A 52 0.49 1.45 -22.73
C LEU A 52 1.72 1.95 -23.48
N ILE A 53 2.02 1.35 -24.63
CA ILE A 53 3.10 1.81 -25.52
C ILE A 53 2.85 3.24 -25.98
N ALA A 54 1.61 3.57 -26.36
CA ALA A 54 1.21 4.92 -26.78
C ALA A 54 1.33 5.96 -25.65
N ASP A 55 0.87 5.62 -24.44
CA ASP A 55 1.02 6.47 -23.25
C ASP A 55 2.52 6.76 -22.98
N LEU A 56 3.38 5.73 -22.99
CA LEU A 56 4.81 5.88 -22.76
C LEU A 56 5.49 6.74 -23.83
N ALA A 57 5.15 6.54 -25.11
CA ALA A 57 5.71 7.32 -26.22
C ALA A 57 5.30 8.79 -26.15
N THR A 58 4.06 9.06 -25.74
CA THR A 58 3.51 10.43 -25.65
C THR A 58 4.05 11.17 -24.43
N VAL A 59 4.10 10.51 -23.28
CA VAL A 59 4.50 11.13 -22.01
C VAL A 59 6.01 11.21 -21.90
N ASN A 60 6.75 10.22 -22.44
CA ASN A 60 8.19 10.05 -22.27
C ASN A 60 8.61 10.14 -20.78
N PRO A 61 8.06 9.28 -19.90
CA PRO A 61 8.32 9.37 -18.47
C PRO A 61 9.71 8.86 -18.11
N THR A 62 10.22 9.29 -16.95
CA THR A 62 11.42 8.69 -16.33
C THR A 62 11.06 7.49 -15.46
N HIS A 63 9.87 7.47 -14.85
CA HIS A 63 9.40 6.38 -13.99
C HIS A 63 7.90 6.17 -14.16
N VAL A 64 7.43 4.95 -13.89
CA VAL A 64 6.03 4.58 -13.96
C VAL A 64 5.53 4.12 -12.59
N PHE A 65 4.32 4.53 -12.21
CA PHE A 65 3.66 4.13 -10.98
C PHE A 65 2.35 3.40 -11.30
N ASN A 66 2.25 2.13 -10.89
CA ASN A 66 1.04 1.34 -10.97
C ASN A 66 0.28 1.36 -9.64
N ALA A 67 -0.63 2.32 -9.49
CA ALA A 67 -1.63 2.36 -8.42
C ALA A 67 -3.02 1.89 -8.91
N ALA A 68 -3.07 1.26 -10.10
CA ALA A 68 -4.28 0.67 -10.63
C ALA A 68 -4.49 -0.74 -10.07
N GLY A 69 -5.75 -1.10 -9.88
CA GLY A 69 -6.14 -2.39 -9.36
C GLY A 69 -7.60 -2.41 -8.96
N VAL A 70 -8.21 -3.58 -9.09
CA VAL A 70 -9.58 -3.81 -8.64
C VAL A 70 -9.52 -4.53 -7.30
N THR A 71 -9.98 -3.85 -6.26
CA THR A 71 -10.24 -4.43 -4.93
C THR A 71 -11.73 -4.69 -4.70
N GLY A 72 -12.56 -4.48 -5.72
CA GLY A 72 -14.02 -4.60 -5.64
C GLY A 72 -14.70 -3.43 -4.92
N ARG A 73 -16.03 -3.41 -4.98
CA ARG A 73 -16.88 -2.56 -4.12
C ARG A 73 -17.94 -3.44 -3.45
N PRO A 74 -18.18 -3.30 -2.14
CA PRO A 74 -17.50 -2.39 -1.20
C PRO A 74 -16.12 -2.90 -0.74
N ASN A 75 -15.77 -4.16 -1.01
CA ASN A 75 -14.53 -4.79 -0.55
C ASN A 75 -14.12 -5.96 -1.47
N VAL A 76 -13.07 -6.69 -1.06
CA VAL A 76 -12.45 -7.78 -1.82
C VAL A 76 -13.36 -8.99 -2.06
N ASP A 77 -14.45 -9.15 -1.31
CA ASP A 77 -15.40 -10.26 -1.48
C ASP A 77 -16.05 -10.21 -2.87
N TRP A 78 -16.13 -9.03 -3.49
CA TRP A 78 -16.56 -8.86 -4.89
C TRP A 78 -15.72 -9.70 -5.88
N CYS A 79 -14.43 -9.90 -5.59
CA CYS A 79 -13.53 -10.67 -6.45
C CYS A 79 -13.88 -12.17 -6.47
N GLU A 80 -14.62 -12.68 -5.46
CA GLU A 80 -15.06 -14.08 -5.44
C GLU A 80 -16.08 -14.39 -6.54
N SER A 81 -16.92 -13.41 -6.90
CA SER A 81 -17.90 -13.54 -7.98
C SER A 81 -17.46 -12.91 -9.30
N HIS A 82 -16.42 -12.07 -9.31
CA HIS A 82 -15.91 -11.34 -10.49
C HIS A 82 -14.44 -11.69 -10.77
N LYS A 83 -14.18 -13.00 -10.90
CA LYS A 83 -12.83 -13.55 -11.03
C LYS A 83 -12.15 -13.11 -12.32
N VAL A 84 -12.88 -13.07 -13.44
CA VAL A 84 -12.32 -12.75 -14.77
C VAL A 84 -11.90 -11.29 -14.85
N GLU A 85 -12.72 -10.38 -14.31
CA GLU A 85 -12.41 -8.95 -14.23
C GLU A 85 -11.18 -8.69 -13.36
N THR A 86 -11.09 -9.43 -12.24
CA THR A 86 -9.95 -9.39 -11.34
C THR A 86 -8.69 -9.88 -12.04
N ILE A 87 -8.74 -11.01 -12.77
CA ILE A 87 -7.60 -11.53 -13.56
C ILE A 87 -7.19 -10.52 -14.62
N ARG A 88 -8.14 -9.99 -15.39
CA ARG A 88 -7.86 -9.05 -16.50
C ARG A 88 -7.07 -7.84 -16.00
N THR A 89 -7.51 -7.22 -14.91
CA THR A 89 -6.83 -6.02 -14.41
C THR A 89 -5.60 -6.35 -13.57
N ASN A 90 -5.76 -7.19 -12.54
CA ASN A 90 -4.73 -7.37 -11.51
C ASN A 90 -3.61 -8.32 -11.94
N VAL A 91 -3.87 -9.24 -12.89
CA VAL A 91 -2.88 -10.19 -13.41
C VAL A 91 -2.40 -9.72 -14.78
N VAL A 92 -3.26 -9.82 -15.80
CA VAL A 92 -2.90 -9.55 -17.20
C VAL A 92 -2.41 -8.11 -17.34
N GLY A 93 -3.16 -7.16 -16.80
CA GLY A 93 -2.80 -5.75 -16.87
C GLY A 93 -1.48 -5.42 -16.17
N THR A 94 -1.30 -5.89 -14.93
CA THR A 94 -0.06 -5.66 -14.18
C THR A 94 1.16 -6.24 -14.88
N LEU A 95 1.08 -7.49 -15.37
CA LEU A 95 2.19 -8.14 -16.06
C LEU A 95 2.50 -7.48 -17.41
N THR A 96 1.46 -7.08 -18.15
CA THR A 96 1.63 -6.32 -19.41
C THR A 96 2.36 -5.00 -19.16
N LEU A 97 1.98 -4.26 -18.11
CA LEU A 97 2.65 -3.00 -17.77
C LEU A 97 4.10 -3.21 -17.34
N ALA A 98 4.38 -4.22 -16.51
CA ALA A 98 5.73 -4.57 -16.10
C ALA A 98 6.64 -4.86 -17.30
N ASP A 99 6.12 -5.66 -18.24
CA ASP A 99 6.82 -6.03 -19.47
C ASP A 99 7.09 -4.83 -20.39
N VAL A 100 6.09 -4.01 -20.66
CA VAL A 100 6.25 -2.81 -21.49
C VAL A 100 7.25 -1.82 -20.84
N CYS A 101 7.20 -1.64 -19.52
CA CYS A 101 8.18 -0.80 -18.81
C CYS A 101 9.59 -1.37 -18.95
N ARG A 102 9.74 -2.71 -18.83
CA ARG A 102 11.02 -3.40 -18.94
C ARG A 102 11.66 -3.21 -20.31
N GLU A 103 10.88 -3.38 -21.39
CA GLU A 103 11.35 -3.15 -22.76
C GLU A 103 11.85 -1.71 -23.01
N LYS A 104 11.35 -0.74 -22.23
CA LYS A 104 11.75 0.66 -22.31
C LYS A 104 12.81 1.07 -21.28
N GLY A 105 13.30 0.13 -20.46
CA GLY A 105 14.27 0.41 -19.40
C GLY A 105 13.71 1.30 -18.29
N LEU A 106 12.39 1.27 -18.06
CA LEU A 106 11.70 2.11 -17.07
C LEU A 106 11.48 1.34 -15.76
N ILE A 107 11.78 2.02 -14.66
CA ILE A 107 11.42 1.55 -13.33
C ILE A 107 9.90 1.64 -13.15
N LEU A 108 9.31 0.55 -12.67
CA LEU A 108 7.90 0.45 -12.32
C LEU A 108 7.72 0.33 -10.81
N ILE A 109 7.16 1.34 -10.17
CA ILE A 109 6.67 1.24 -8.78
C ILE A 109 5.27 0.62 -8.80
N ASN A 110 5.15 -0.59 -8.27
CA ASN A 110 3.93 -1.37 -8.26
C ASN A 110 3.34 -1.45 -6.84
N TYR A 111 2.19 -0.81 -6.61
CA TYR A 111 1.49 -0.90 -5.33
C TYR A 111 0.71 -2.21 -5.26
N ALA A 112 1.23 -3.15 -4.47
CA ALA A 112 0.67 -4.48 -4.27
C ALA A 112 0.05 -4.60 -2.86
N THR A 113 0.10 -5.79 -2.25
CA THR A 113 -0.51 -6.02 -0.96
C THR A 113 0.28 -7.01 -0.10
N GLY A 114 0.42 -6.71 1.18
CA GLY A 114 0.92 -7.66 2.18
C GLY A 114 -0.18 -8.55 2.78
N CYS A 115 -1.42 -8.46 2.29
CA CYS A 115 -2.54 -9.31 2.74
C CYS A 115 -2.54 -10.70 2.08
N ILE A 116 -1.34 -11.25 1.89
CA ILE A 116 -1.03 -12.58 1.34
C ILE A 116 -0.31 -13.47 2.37
N PHE A 117 -0.19 -12.97 3.61
CA PHE A 117 0.32 -13.70 4.76
C PHE A 117 -0.72 -13.78 5.89
N GLU A 118 -0.61 -14.81 6.72
CA GLU A 118 -1.32 -14.96 7.99
C GLU A 118 -0.36 -15.48 9.06
N TYR A 119 -0.57 -15.09 10.33
CA TYR A 119 0.22 -15.60 11.45
C TYR A 119 0.21 -17.14 11.48
N ASP A 120 1.37 -17.74 11.73
CA ASP A 120 1.58 -19.19 11.73
C ASP A 120 2.49 -19.63 12.89
N SER A 121 3.02 -20.86 12.84
CA SER A 121 3.89 -21.40 13.89
C SER A 121 5.24 -20.69 14.02
N GLU A 122 5.75 -20.11 12.93
CA GLU A 122 7.05 -19.42 12.88
C GLU A 122 6.88 -17.90 13.09
N HIS A 123 5.70 -17.39 12.76
CA HIS A 123 5.31 -15.98 12.87
C HIS A 123 4.10 -15.88 13.79
N GLN A 124 4.30 -16.10 15.10
CA GLN A 124 3.20 -16.11 16.06
C GLN A 124 2.74 -14.69 16.40
N ILE A 125 1.44 -14.54 16.71
CA ILE A 125 0.87 -13.27 17.19
C ILE A 125 1.65 -12.79 18.42
N GLY A 126 2.17 -11.56 18.37
CA GLY A 126 2.89 -10.94 19.49
C GLY A 126 4.34 -11.40 19.66
N SER A 127 4.88 -12.22 18.75
CA SER A 127 6.28 -12.64 18.78
C SER A 127 7.25 -11.52 18.37
N GLY A 128 6.78 -10.52 17.60
CA GLY A 128 7.61 -9.51 16.95
C GLY A 128 8.38 -10.04 15.73
N VAL A 129 8.17 -11.31 15.35
CA VAL A 129 8.76 -11.91 14.15
C VAL A 129 7.78 -11.71 12.99
N GLY A 130 8.14 -10.81 12.08
CA GLY A 130 7.36 -10.51 10.88
C GLY A 130 7.79 -11.30 9.65
N PHE A 131 6.87 -11.45 8.69
CA PHE A 131 7.16 -12.04 7.38
C PHE A 131 8.06 -11.12 6.57
N LYS A 132 9.09 -11.68 5.94
CA LYS A 132 10.09 -11.00 5.11
C LYS A 132 9.69 -10.94 3.64
N GLU A 133 10.42 -10.15 2.86
CA GLU A 133 10.26 -10.05 1.42
C GLU A 133 10.48 -11.38 0.69
N GLU A 134 11.38 -12.21 1.20
CA GLU A 134 11.75 -13.51 0.62
C GLU A 134 10.78 -14.63 0.99
N ASP A 135 9.93 -14.42 1.99
CA ASP A 135 9.01 -15.46 2.47
C ASP A 135 7.93 -15.80 1.44
N THR A 136 7.55 -17.08 1.44
CA THR A 136 6.49 -17.58 0.57
C THR A 136 5.12 -17.21 1.13
N PRO A 137 4.23 -16.58 0.35
CA PRO A 137 2.87 -16.28 0.80
C PRO A 137 2.14 -17.52 1.34
N ASN A 138 1.71 -17.47 2.60
CA ASN A 138 1.01 -18.57 3.27
C ASN A 138 -0.52 -18.36 3.35
N PHE A 139 -1.03 -17.17 3.00
CA PHE A 139 -2.47 -16.87 3.01
C PHE A 139 -3.08 -16.76 1.62
N VAL A 140 -3.84 -17.79 1.25
CA VAL A 140 -4.59 -17.87 -0.02
C VAL A 140 -6.10 -18.04 0.18
N GLY A 141 -6.59 -17.63 1.36
CA GLY A 141 -7.98 -17.81 1.79
C GLY A 141 -9.04 -17.02 1.01
N SER A 142 -8.63 -16.12 0.10
CA SER A 142 -9.52 -15.44 -0.85
C SER A 142 -8.95 -15.51 -2.26
N PHE A 143 -9.82 -15.47 -3.27
CA PHE A 143 -9.43 -15.39 -4.68
C PHE A 143 -8.55 -14.15 -4.93
N TYR A 144 -8.88 -13.04 -4.28
CA TYR A 144 -8.06 -11.82 -4.32
C TYR A 144 -6.63 -12.07 -3.83
N SER A 145 -6.47 -12.62 -2.62
CA SER A 145 -5.14 -12.88 -2.02
C SER A 145 -4.35 -13.90 -2.83
N LYS A 146 -4.99 -14.99 -3.27
CA LYS A 146 -4.37 -16.01 -4.12
C LYS A 146 -3.83 -15.40 -5.42
N THR A 147 -4.64 -14.56 -6.08
CA THR A 147 -4.25 -13.90 -7.33
C THR A 147 -3.11 -12.91 -7.12
N LYS A 148 -3.13 -12.15 -6.01
CA LYS A 148 -2.05 -11.20 -5.70
C LYS A 148 -0.73 -11.89 -5.37
N ALA A 149 -0.76 -13.01 -4.66
CA ALA A 149 0.43 -13.84 -4.42
C ALA A 149 1.04 -14.36 -5.72
N MET A 150 0.21 -14.85 -6.66
CA MET A 150 0.67 -15.29 -7.98
C MET A 150 1.35 -14.16 -8.76
N VAL A 151 0.77 -12.97 -8.77
CA VAL A 151 1.33 -11.82 -9.49
C VAL A 151 2.64 -11.37 -8.87
N GLU A 152 2.75 -11.31 -7.54
CA GLU A 152 4.01 -10.97 -6.88
C GLU A 152 5.13 -11.95 -7.25
N GLU A 153 4.85 -13.26 -7.23
CA GLU A 153 5.82 -14.28 -7.63
C GLU A 153 6.29 -14.12 -9.08
N LEU A 154 5.36 -13.84 -10.00
CA LEU A 154 5.70 -13.60 -11.41
C LEU A 154 6.54 -12.32 -11.57
N LEU A 155 6.23 -11.26 -10.83
CA LEU A 155 6.94 -9.98 -10.89
C LEU A 155 8.38 -10.05 -10.37
N LYS A 156 8.77 -11.07 -9.59
CA LYS A 156 10.18 -11.30 -9.18
C LYS A 156 11.13 -11.44 -10.39
N ASN A 157 10.61 -11.85 -11.54
CA ASN A 157 11.38 -12.04 -12.77
C ASN A 157 11.57 -10.75 -13.58
N TYR A 158 10.96 -9.64 -13.15
CA TYR A 158 11.08 -8.34 -13.80
C TYR A 158 12.01 -7.43 -12.99
N GLU A 159 13.27 -7.34 -13.40
CA GLU A 159 14.34 -6.63 -12.70
C GLU A 159 14.09 -5.13 -12.51
N ASN A 160 13.18 -4.56 -13.31
CA ASN A 160 12.81 -3.16 -13.30
C ASN A 160 11.62 -2.83 -12.37
N VAL A 161 11.04 -3.83 -11.70
CA VAL A 161 9.83 -3.66 -10.88
C VAL A 161 10.18 -3.53 -9.41
N CYS A 162 9.59 -2.54 -8.76
CA CYS A 162 9.58 -2.36 -7.31
C CYS A 162 8.19 -2.67 -6.78
N THR A 163 8.01 -3.80 -6.10
CA THR A 163 6.70 -4.24 -5.58
C THR A 163 6.56 -3.85 -4.11
N LEU A 164 5.56 -3.03 -3.80
CA LEU A 164 5.31 -2.48 -2.47
C LEU A 164 4.13 -3.19 -1.81
N ARG A 165 4.38 -3.94 -0.73
CA ARG A 165 3.34 -4.67 0.03
C ARG A 165 2.62 -3.73 1.00
N VAL A 166 1.58 -3.05 0.50
CA VAL A 166 0.70 -2.19 1.32
C VAL A 166 -0.25 -3.05 2.16
N ARG A 167 -0.53 -2.65 3.40
CA ARG A 167 -1.58 -3.26 4.26
C ARG A 167 -2.42 -2.20 4.94
N MET A 168 -3.73 -2.47 5.02
CA MET A 168 -4.73 -1.67 5.75
C MET A 168 -4.45 -0.15 5.69
N PRO A 169 -4.48 0.47 4.50
CA PRO A 169 -4.01 1.84 4.32
C PRO A 169 -4.83 2.84 5.14
N ILE A 170 -4.12 3.79 5.76
CA ILE A 170 -4.65 4.87 6.59
C ILE A 170 -4.15 6.20 6.03
N SER A 171 -4.99 7.23 6.06
CA SER A 171 -4.56 8.61 5.80
C SER A 171 -5.04 9.59 6.87
N SER A 172 -4.49 10.79 6.83
CA SER A 172 -4.98 11.94 7.60
C SER A 172 -6.44 12.31 7.28
N ASP A 173 -6.91 12.08 6.05
CA ASP A 173 -8.33 12.26 5.70
C ASP A 173 -9.22 11.15 6.29
N LEU A 174 -9.83 11.43 7.45
CA LEU A 174 -10.77 10.53 8.14
C LEU A 174 -12.18 10.51 7.53
N THR A 175 -12.45 11.29 6.48
CA THR A 175 -13.74 11.28 5.78
C THR A 175 -13.81 10.19 4.70
N ASN A 176 -12.65 9.71 4.24
CA ASN A 176 -12.56 8.75 3.16
C ASN A 176 -13.06 7.36 3.60
N PRO A 177 -14.08 6.77 2.94
CA PRO A 177 -14.65 5.48 3.34
C PRO A 177 -13.70 4.29 3.15
N ARG A 178 -12.58 4.46 2.42
CA ARG A 178 -11.55 3.42 2.27
C ARG A 178 -10.54 3.41 3.42
N ASN A 179 -10.46 4.48 4.19
CA ASN A 179 -9.54 4.61 5.30
C ASN A 179 -9.87 3.58 6.38
N PHE A 180 -8.87 2.82 6.81
CA PHE A 180 -9.06 1.77 7.82
C PHE A 180 -9.68 2.32 9.10
N ILE A 181 -9.25 3.50 9.58
CA ILE A 181 -9.82 4.14 10.79
C ILE A 181 -11.31 4.41 10.59
N THR A 182 -11.68 5.04 9.47
CA THR A 182 -13.08 5.36 9.13
C THR A 182 -13.96 4.12 9.00
N LYS A 183 -13.38 2.98 8.58
CA LYS A 183 -14.10 1.71 8.52
C LYS A 183 -14.37 1.16 9.91
N ILE A 184 -13.32 1.02 10.73
CA ILE A 184 -13.45 0.39 12.05
C ILE A 184 -14.26 1.26 13.03
N SER A 185 -14.26 2.58 12.87
CA SER A 185 -15.09 3.47 13.70
C SER A 185 -16.59 3.40 13.37
N ARG A 186 -16.97 2.79 12.24
CA ARG A 186 -18.36 2.63 11.80
C ARG A 186 -18.89 1.22 11.95
N TYR A 187 -18.04 0.24 12.25
CA TYR A 187 -18.47 -1.13 12.46
C TYR A 187 -19.18 -1.28 13.80
N GLU A 188 -20.24 -2.08 13.84
CA GLU A 188 -20.95 -2.40 15.09
C GLU A 188 -20.04 -3.16 16.06
N LYS A 189 -19.19 -4.04 15.52
CA LYS A 189 -18.22 -4.85 16.26
C LYS A 189 -16.89 -4.90 15.51
N VAL A 190 -15.80 -4.95 16.27
CA VAL A 190 -14.44 -5.06 15.73
C VAL A 190 -13.69 -6.25 16.30
N VAL A 191 -12.86 -6.88 15.47
CA VAL A 191 -11.88 -7.87 15.93
C VAL A 191 -10.73 -7.14 16.60
N ASN A 192 -9.98 -7.77 17.51
CA ASN A 192 -8.83 -7.14 18.15
C ASN A 192 -7.54 -7.91 17.89
N ILE A 193 -7.02 -7.81 16.67
CA ILE A 193 -5.80 -8.52 16.24
C ILE A 193 -4.74 -7.49 15.82
N PRO A 194 -3.51 -7.56 16.37
CA PRO A 194 -2.38 -6.74 15.92
C PRO A 194 -2.09 -6.94 14.44
N ASN A 195 -1.82 -5.86 13.72
CA ASN A 195 -1.48 -5.91 12.31
C ASN A 195 -0.46 -4.83 11.95
N SER A 196 0.43 -5.14 11.00
CA SER A 196 1.19 -4.11 10.27
C SER A 196 0.24 -3.32 9.36
N MET A 197 0.40 -2.00 9.33
CA MET A 197 -0.46 -1.09 8.56
C MET A 197 0.39 -0.01 7.86
N THR A 198 -0.16 0.60 6.81
CA THR A 198 0.52 1.60 5.99
C THR A 198 -0.09 2.99 6.22
N ILE A 199 0.67 3.92 6.81
CA ILE A 199 0.29 5.34 6.90
C ILE A 199 0.66 6.05 5.59
N LEU A 200 -0.34 6.29 4.73
CA LEU A 200 -0.14 6.80 3.37
C LEU A 200 0.53 8.17 3.33
N ASP A 201 0.22 9.04 4.30
CA ASP A 201 0.79 10.40 4.41
C ASP A 201 2.32 10.37 4.60
N GLU A 202 2.87 9.31 5.19
CA GLU A 202 4.31 9.11 5.36
C GLU A 202 4.92 8.24 4.24
N LEU A 203 4.25 7.13 3.91
CA LEU A 203 4.81 6.10 3.03
C LEU A 203 4.71 6.47 1.54
N LEU A 204 3.68 7.21 1.10
CA LEU A 204 3.62 7.60 -0.32
C LEU A 204 4.75 8.56 -0.72
N PRO A 205 5.12 9.58 0.07
CA PRO A 205 6.36 10.32 -0.15
C PRO A 205 7.60 9.43 -0.24
N ILE A 206 7.74 8.43 0.64
CA ILE A 206 8.85 7.46 0.58
C ILE A 206 8.84 6.71 -0.75
N SER A 207 7.70 6.24 -1.24
CA SER A 207 7.63 5.52 -2.54
C SER A 207 8.08 6.37 -3.73
N ILE A 208 7.93 7.70 -3.67
CA ILE A 208 8.49 8.61 -4.68
C ILE A 208 10.02 8.66 -4.57
N GLU A 209 10.57 8.69 -3.37
CA GLU A 209 12.02 8.62 -3.17
C GLU A 209 12.59 7.25 -3.59
N MET A 210 11.86 6.15 -3.39
CA MET A 210 12.23 4.83 -3.91
C MET A 210 12.35 4.84 -5.44
N ALA A 211 11.42 5.49 -6.14
CA ALA A 211 11.51 5.67 -7.59
C ALA A 211 12.78 6.45 -7.98
N LYS A 212 13.03 7.60 -7.34
CA LYS A 212 14.22 8.43 -7.60
C LYS A 212 15.55 7.69 -7.38
N ARG A 213 15.56 6.75 -6.43
CA ARG A 213 16.72 5.88 -6.12
C ARG A 213 16.79 4.64 -7.02
N ASN A 214 15.86 4.49 -7.97
CA ASN A 214 15.73 3.32 -8.85
C ASN A 214 15.66 1.98 -8.09
N LEU A 215 15.02 1.97 -6.91
CA LEU A 215 14.90 0.74 -6.13
C LEU A 215 13.99 -0.25 -6.85
N THR A 216 14.33 -1.55 -6.76
CA THR A 216 13.58 -2.66 -7.36
C THR A 216 13.49 -3.84 -6.40
N GLY A 217 12.76 -4.88 -6.81
CA GLY A 217 12.44 -6.02 -5.96
C GLY A 217 11.25 -5.76 -5.05
N ILE A 218 11.03 -6.65 -4.08
CA ILE A 218 9.91 -6.56 -3.14
C ILE A 218 10.32 -5.72 -1.93
N TYR A 219 9.40 -4.94 -1.37
CA TYR A 219 9.50 -4.28 -0.08
C TYR A 219 8.21 -4.47 0.72
N ASN A 220 8.35 -4.88 1.98
CA ASN A 220 7.30 -4.78 2.97
C ASN A 220 7.01 -3.30 3.26
N PHE A 221 5.84 -2.82 2.81
CA PHE A 221 5.55 -1.38 2.71
C PHE A 221 4.52 -0.94 3.75
N THR A 222 4.82 -1.27 5.00
CA THR A 222 4.08 -0.88 6.20
C THR A 222 5.00 -0.12 7.14
N ASN A 223 4.43 0.62 8.08
CA ASN A 223 5.22 1.18 9.19
C ASN A 223 5.73 0.05 10.09
N PRO A 224 6.93 0.17 10.69
CA PRO A 224 7.46 -0.81 11.63
C PRO A 224 6.55 -1.08 12.82
N GLY A 225 6.45 -2.35 13.21
CA GLY A 225 5.63 -2.84 14.31
C GLY A 225 4.16 -3.07 13.94
N CYS A 226 3.36 -3.35 14.97
CA CYS A 226 1.94 -3.64 14.84
C CYS A 226 1.08 -2.73 15.72
N VAL A 227 -0.18 -2.57 15.28
CA VAL A 227 -1.24 -1.96 16.08
C VAL A 227 -2.51 -2.79 15.94
N SER A 228 -3.23 -2.98 17.05
CA SER A 228 -4.51 -3.66 17.08
C SER A 228 -5.66 -2.69 16.81
N HIS A 229 -6.85 -3.23 16.55
CA HIS A 229 -8.02 -2.39 16.27
C HIS A 229 -8.41 -1.58 17.51
N ASN A 230 -8.32 -2.17 18.71
CA ASN A 230 -8.65 -1.47 19.95
C ASN A 230 -7.67 -0.32 20.21
N GLU A 231 -6.37 -0.51 20.00
CA GLU A 231 -5.38 0.57 20.16
C GLU A 231 -5.67 1.75 19.20
N VAL A 232 -6.09 1.47 17.97
CA VAL A 232 -6.51 2.54 17.03
C VAL A 232 -7.79 3.23 17.50
N LEU A 233 -8.78 2.50 18.02
CA LEU A 233 -10.03 3.08 18.52
C LEU A 233 -9.85 3.84 19.84
N GLU A 234 -8.86 3.46 20.65
CA GLU A 234 -8.43 4.22 21.82
C GLU A 234 -7.88 5.58 21.42
N LEU A 235 -6.98 5.62 20.42
CA LEU A 235 -6.49 6.88 19.84
C LEU A 235 -7.63 7.70 19.21
N TYR A 236 -8.57 7.04 18.53
CA TYR A 236 -9.75 7.72 17.98
C TYR A 236 -10.59 8.37 19.09
N ARG A 237 -10.84 7.65 20.18
CA ARG A 237 -11.55 8.19 21.33
C ARG A 237 -10.80 9.35 21.97
N GLU A 238 -9.49 9.22 22.16
CA GLU A 238 -8.66 10.24 22.81
C GLU A 238 -8.50 11.52 21.99
N TYR A 239 -8.32 11.41 20.67
CA TYR A 239 -7.99 12.56 19.81
C TYR A 239 -9.20 13.15 19.09
N ILE A 240 -10.22 12.33 18.76
CA ILE A 240 -11.29 12.72 17.84
C ILE A 240 -12.64 12.83 18.55
N ASP A 241 -13.02 11.82 19.34
CA ASP A 241 -14.35 11.74 19.97
C ASP A 241 -14.31 11.03 21.34
N PRO A 242 -14.20 11.78 22.46
CA PRO A 242 -14.15 11.20 23.81
C PRO A 242 -15.34 10.34 24.21
N ALA A 243 -16.49 10.55 23.55
CA ALA A 243 -17.71 9.79 23.81
C ALA A 243 -17.78 8.49 22.98
N PHE A 244 -16.81 8.26 22.09
CA PHE A 244 -16.79 7.09 21.23
C PHE A 244 -16.68 5.79 22.04
N THR A 245 -17.49 4.81 21.68
CA THR A 245 -17.49 3.47 22.27
C THR A 245 -17.54 2.42 21.16
N TRP A 246 -17.01 1.23 21.43
CA TRP A 246 -17.04 0.11 20.50
C TRP A 246 -17.28 -1.21 21.24
N LYS A 247 -17.61 -2.26 20.48
CA LYS A 247 -17.76 -3.63 20.98
C LYS A 247 -16.80 -4.54 20.23
N ASN A 248 -16.27 -5.55 20.92
CA ASN A 248 -15.50 -6.61 20.28
C ASN A 248 -16.39 -7.80 19.89
N PHE A 249 -15.98 -8.54 18.87
CA PHE A 249 -16.58 -9.85 18.57
C PHE A 249 -16.23 -10.86 19.65
N ASN A 250 -17.15 -11.79 19.91
CA ASN A 250 -16.77 -13.09 20.47
C ASN A 250 -16.37 -14.08 19.34
N LEU A 251 -15.73 -15.20 19.70
CA LEU A 251 -15.19 -16.17 18.74
C LEU A 251 -16.25 -16.73 17.78
N GLU A 252 -17.48 -16.96 18.26
CA GLU A 252 -18.57 -17.51 17.44
C GLU A 252 -19.18 -16.51 16.46
N GLU A 253 -19.20 -15.23 16.83
CA GLU A 253 -19.75 -14.15 16.00
C GLU A 253 -18.82 -13.82 14.83
N GLN A 254 -17.51 -13.80 15.05
CA GLN A 254 -16.53 -13.46 14.01
C GLN A 254 -16.61 -14.41 12.81
N ALA A 255 -16.84 -15.71 13.05
CA ALA A 255 -16.93 -16.73 12.02
C ALA A 255 -18.18 -16.60 11.11
N LYS A 256 -19.23 -15.90 11.57
CA LYS A 256 -20.52 -15.81 10.86
C LYS A 256 -20.64 -14.60 9.92
N VAL A 257 -19.74 -13.62 10.02
CA VAL A 257 -19.89 -12.30 9.37
C VAL A 257 -19.04 -12.15 8.10
N ILE A 258 -18.04 -13.01 7.88
CA ILE A 258 -17.12 -12.91 6.75
C ILE A 258 -17.39 -14.00 5.70
N ILE A 259 -17.47 -13.60 4.42
CA ILE A 259 -17.60 -14.53 3.28
C ILE A 259 -16.28 -15.26 3.04
N ALA A 260 -15.16 -14.55 3.19
CA ALA A 260 -13.81 -15.09 3.08
C ALA A 260 -12.98 -14.68 4.31
N PRO A 261 -12.05 -15.54 4.77
CA PRO A 261 -11.08 -15.20 5.82
C PRO A 261 -10.35 -13.88 5.55
N ARG A 262 -9.89 -13.22 6.62
CA ARG A 262 -9.10 -11.99 6.54
C ARG A 262 -7.66 -12.25 7.00
N SER A 263 -6.71 -11.76 6.23
CA SER A 263 -5.28 -11.80 6.55
C SER A 263 -4.97 -10.99 7.80
N ASN A 264 -4.33 -11.62 8.78
CA ASN A 264 -3.73 -10.97 9.94
C ASN A 264 -2.26 -11.37 10.04
N ASN A 265 -1.35 -10.41 10.04
CA ASN A 265 0.08 -10.67 10.09
C ASN A 265 0.89 -9.45 10.57
N GLU A 266 2.14 -9.70 10.88
CA GLU A 266 3.21 -8.71 11.01
C GLU A 266 4.16 -8.85 9.81
N LEU A 267 4.56 -7.74 9.19
CA LEU A 267 5.58 -7.73 8.15
C LEU A 267 6.90 -7.21 8.73
N ASP A 268 8.01 -7.89 8.44
CA ASP A 268 9.35 -7.39 8.79
C ASP A 268 9.71 -6.21 7.88
N THR A 269 9.86 -5.04 8.47
CA THR A 269 10.16 -3.80 7.74
C THR A 269 11.64 -3.43 7.77
N THR A 270 12.53 -4.33 8.22
CA THR A 270 13.96 -4.06 8.33
C THR A 270 14.54 -3.55 7.03
N LYS A 271 14.22 -4.19 5.89
CA LYS A 271 14.70 -3.77 4.57
C LYS A 271 14.31 -2.33 4.22
N LEU A 272 13.04 -1.97 4.45
CA LEU A 272 12.55 -0.61 4.19
C LEU A 272 13.18 0.41 5.16
N LYS A 273 13.30 0.06 6.44
CA LYS A 273 13.87 0.91 7.49
C LYS A 273 15.38 1.12 7.33
N THR A 274 16.11 0.16 6.77
CA THR A 274 17.52 0.32 6.39
C THR A 274 17.67 1.38 5.30
N GLU A 275 16.78 1.40 4.31
CA GLU A 275 16.81 2.37 3.21
C GLU A 275 16.28 3.76 3.63
N PHE A 276 15.33 3.79 4.58
CA PHE A 276 14.71 5.00 5.11
C PHE A 276 14.73 5.00 6.66
N PRO A 277 15.88 5.32 7.28
CA PRO A 277 16.03 5.32 8.73
C PRO A 277 15.07 6.27 9.46
N GLU A 278 14.53 7.28 8.78
CA GLU A 278 13.55 8.24 9.29
C GLU A 278 12.13 7.67 9.44
N LEU A 279 11.83 6.51 8.83
CA LEU A 279 10.50 5.90 8.82
C LEU A 279 9.98 5.62 10.24
N LEU A 280 8.90 6.24 10.66
CA LEU A 280 8.36 6.10 12.02
C LEU A 280 7.65 4.76 12.21
N SER A 281 7.66 4.25 13.45
CA SER A 281 6.84 3.10 13.83
C SER A 281 5.35 3.39 13.63
N ILE A 282 4.52 2.34 13.54
CA ILE A 282 3.09 2.50 13.27
C ILE A 282 2.39 3.39 14.29
N LYS A 283 2.73 3.27 15.58
CA LYS A 283 2.10 4.06 16.66
C LYS A 283 2.51 5.54 16.59
N GLU A 284 3.80 5.82 16.41
CA GLU A 284 4.31 7.18 16.28
C GLU A 284 3.77 7.87 15.02
N SER A 285 3.74 7.14 13.89
CA SER A 285 3.24 7.63 12.62
C SER A 285 1.74 7.94 12.66
N LEU A 286 0.94 7.06 13.29
CA LEU A 286 -0.48 7.31 13.54
C LEU A 286 -0.71 8.63 14.29
N VAL A 287 0.03 8.83 15.39
CA VAL A 287 -0.11 10.05 16.18
C VAL A 287 0.28 11.28 15.35
N LYS A 288 1.48 11.29 14.78
CA LYS A 288 2.03 12.45 14.07
C LYS A 288 1.25 12.84 12.81
N PHE A 289 0.95 11.87 11.95
CA PHE A 289 0.40 12.14 10.63
C PHE A 289 -1.12 12.06 10.57
N VAL A 290 -1.77 11.40 11.53
CA VAL A 290 -3.22 11.15 11.48
C VAL A 290 -3.94 11.80 12.65
N PHE A 291 -3.62 11.46 13.89
CA PHE A 291 -4.42 11.88 15.03
C PHE A 291 -4.13 13.30 15.51
N GLU A 292 -2.87 13.73 15.61
CA GLU A 292 -2.53 15.10 15.99
C GLU A 292 -3.11 16.16 15.05
N PRO A 293 -2.97 16.04 13.71
CA PRO A 293 -3.53 17.05 12.79
C PRO A 293 -5.06 17.06 12.77
N ASN A 294 -5.71 15.97 13.23
CA ASN A 294 -7.17 15.85 13.30
C ASN A 294 -7.73 16.05 14.72
N ARG A 295 -6.91 16.43 15.70
CA ARG A 295 -7.32 16.52 17.10
C ARG A 295 -8.52 17.46 17.26
N LYS A 296 -9.59 16.96 17.89
CA LYS A 296 -10.79 17.71 18.28
C LYS A 296 -10.95 17.83 19.79
N THR A 297 -10.13 17.11 20.54
CA THR A 297 -10.13 17.12 22.00
C THR A 297 -9.18 18.19 22.56
N PRO A 298 -9.46 18.76 23.73
CA PRO A 298 -8.54 19.69 24.38
C PRO A 298 -7.19 19.00 24.67
N VAL A 299 -6.08 19.72 24.45
CA VAL A 299 -4.77 19.28 24.95
C VAL A 299 -4.76 19.54 26.46
N ALA A 300 -4.47 18.51 27.26
CA ALA A 300 -4.27 18.70 28.70
C ALA A 300 -3.11 19.69 28.89
N ALA A 301 -3.38 20.77 29.64
CA ALA A 301 -2.42 21.84 29.92
C ALA A 301 -1.25 21.37 30.80
#